data_AF-A0A4Q5QUT6-F1
#
_entry.id   AF-A0A4Q5QUT6-F1
#
_cell.length_a   1.000
_cell.length_b   1.000
_cell.length_c   1.000
_cell.angle_alpha   90.00
_cell.angle_beta   90.00
_cell.angle_gamma   90.00
#
_symmetry.space_group_name_H-M   'P 1'
#
loop_
_entity.id
_entity.type
_entity.pdbx_description
1 polymer ?
#
loop_
_entity_poly.entity_id
_entity_poly.type
_entity_poly.pdbx_seq_one_letter_code
_entity_poly.pdbx_strand_id
1 'polypeptide(L)'
;MDLQRGREFDQFLQVLDRLCQRFAKYRPEYRRGLDEYSLRNEYLDPFFEALGWDVRNTKDDPPFMRDVRVEYRAYDGIINGKADYVFRIGGFDRFVCEAKKFPEKLENHRFQLQNYVYNLRLWIGLTTNFDELNLFVVGGKPSREKPFSVVPGWRLCYQDYRDAAPKIWDLLSRQAVAAGSLEAFIQNLPKVTSRTDRQLWLIKPDRNRAVDTDFLQYLEGERARLAKSLIRHNAALHWDVDAINEAVQVILDRLIFQRVCEDRDIDTFQTLRQALALWERHGRRKGELWTLIVGNQANMRAAFNGGLYGRAGTPSHFVESCVVDDRWLADFIDHLAGDESPYLFSTLPIEILGSVYERFLGSIIDGQGNVTPKPEIRKQGGVFYTPEHIVAQIVDGALLPDLGLRRHVPLSVDDRA
;
A
#
# COMPACT_ATOMS: atom_id res chain seq x y z
N MET A 1 -5.26 22.22 -11.77
CA MET A 1 -4.94 20.77 -11.85
C MET A 1 -5.18 20.22 -13.24
N ASP A 2 -6.35 20.41 -13.87
CA ASP A 2 -6.63 19.84 -15.21
C ASP A 2 -5.71 20.32 -16.34
N LEU A 3 -5.34 21.61 -16.35
CA LEU A 3 -4.39 22.15 -17.35
C LEU A 3 -2.96 21.62 -17.19
N GLN A 4 -2.58 21.16 -15.99
CA GLN A 4 -1.27 20.55 -15.76
C GLN A 4 -1.29 19.07 -16.17
N ARG A 5 -2.34 18.35 -15.78
CA ARG A 5 -2.57 16.96 -16.20
C ARG A 5 -2.64 16.83 -17.73
N GLY A 6 -3.31 17.76 -18.41
CA GLY A 6 -3.35 17.79 -19.88
C GLY A 6 -1.97 17.97 -20.51
N ARG A 7 -1.15 18.90 -20.01
CA ARG A 7 0.22 19.12 -20.51
C ARG A 7 1.13 17.92 -20.27
N GLU A 8 1.04 17.28 -19.12
CA GLU A 8 1.84 16.09 -18.81
C GLU A 8 1.41 14.88 -19.67
N PHE A 9 0.11 14.74 -19.94
CA PHE A 9 -0.39 13.73 -20.88
C PHE A 9 0.09 13.99 -22.32
N ASP A 10 0.10 15.24 -22.78
CA ASP A 10 0.63 15.59 -24.11
C ASP A 10 2.13 15.27 -24.22
N GLN A 11 2.89 15.54 -23.17
CA GLN A 11 4.31 15.17 -23.10
C GLN A 11 4.50 13.65 -23.15
N PHE A 12 3.66 12.90 -22.42
CA PHE A 12 3.65 11.44 -22.49
C PHE A 12 3.38 10.94 -23.92
N LEU A 13 2.36 11.50 -24.58
CA LEU A 13 2.00 11.12 -25.95
C LEU A 13 3.13 11.37 -26.94
N GLN A 14 3.83 12.51 -26.82
CA GLN A 14 4.99 12.84 -27.66
C GLN A 14 6.13 11.83 -27.48
N VAL A 15 6.44 11.46 -26.24
CA VAL A 15 7.49 10.46 -25.96
C VAL A 15 7.07 9.09 -26.48
N LEU A 16 5.82 8.70 -26.25
CA LEU A 16 5.27 7.42 -26.71
C LEU A 16 5.32 7.29 -28.23
N ASP A 17 4.89 8.31 -28.96
CA ASP A 17 4.93 8.35 -30.42
C ASP A 17 6.37 8.22 -30.95
N ARG A 18 7.32 8.94 -30.34
CA ARG A 18 8.74 8.84 -30.68
C ARG A 18 9.30 7.44 -30.46
N LEU A 19 8.96 6.80 -29.33
CA LEU A 19 9.41 5.44 -29.02
C LEU A 19 8.80 4.42 -30.00
N CYS A 20 7.50 4.54 -30.30
CA CYS A 20 6.82 3.67 -31.26
C CYS A 20 7.40 3.81 -32.67
N GLN A 21 7.69 5.04 -33.11
CA GLN A 21 8.32 5.30 -34.41
C GLN A 21 9.75 4.71 -34.48
N ARG A 22 10.55 4.92 -33.43
CA ARG A 22 11.90 4.34 -33.33
C ARG A 22 11.82 2.81 -33.39
N PHE A 23 10.94 2.21 -32.59
CA PHE A 23 10.78 0.76 -32.57
C PHE A 23 10.34 0.24 -33.93
N ALA A 24 9.31 0.83 -34.54
CA ALA A 24 8.84 0.45 -35.87
C ALA A 24 9.96 0.48 -36.93
N LYS A 25 10.80 1.53 -36.90
CA LYS A 25 11.94 1.70 -37.81
C LYS A 25 12.98 0.60 -37.68
N TYR A 26 13.37 0.24 -36.45
CA TYR A 26 14.45 -0.72 -36.19
C TYR A 26 13.97 -2.15 -35.89
N ARG A 27 12.65 -2.38 -35.81
CA ARG A 27 12.05 -3.70 -35.55
C ARG A 27 12.57 -4.82 -36.46
N PRO A 28 12.80 -4.61 -37.78
CA PRO A 28 13.38 -5.65 -38.63
C PRO A 28 14.77 -6.12 -38.16
N GLU A 29 15.58 -5.22 -37.60
CA GLU A 29 16.90 -5.52 -37.05
C GLU A 29 16.77 -6.20 -35.69
N TYR A 30 15.89 -5.69 -34.81
CA TYR A 30 15.65 -6.25 -33.48
C TYR A 30 15.08 -7.67 -33.50
N ARG A 31 14.46 -8.11 -34.60
CA ARG A 31 14.05 -9.52 -34.76
C ARG A 31 15.21 -10.50 -34.68
N ARG A 32 16.44 -10.05 -34.91
CA ARG A 32 17.68 -10.84 -34.73
C ARG A 32 18.09 -10.95 -33.26
N GLY A 33 17.51 -10.12 -32.39
CA GLY A 33 17.75 -10.05 -30.96
C GLY A 33 17.97 -8.61 -30.51
N LEU A 34 17.09 -8.10 -29.65
CA LEU A 34 17.30 -6.91 -28.83
C LEU A 34 17.35 -7.37 -27.37
N ASP A 35 18.50 -7.22 -26.73
CA ASP A 35 18.71 -7.66 -25.36
C ASP A 35 17.89 -6.84 -24.36
N GLU A 36 17.70 -7.42 -23.17
CA GLU A 36 16.88 -6.85 -22.10
C GLU A 36 17.42 -5.50 -21.61
N TYR A 37 18.75 -5.34 -21.51
CA TYR A 37 19.36 -4.09 -21.05
C TYR A 37 19.17 -2.95 -22.05
N SER A 38 19.44 -3.20 -23.34
CA SER A 38 19.19 -2.20 -24.39
C SER A 38 17.71 -1.85 -24.50
N LEU A 39 16.82 -2.85 -24.40
CA LEU A 39 15.38 -2.64 -24.42
C LEU A 39 14.89 -1.76 -23.27
N ARG A 40 15.40 -2.02 -22.06
CA ARG A 40 15.09 -1.23 -20.87
C ARG A 40 15.53 0.23 -21.04
N ASN A 41 16.80 0.45 -21.35
CA ASN A 41 17.36 1.81 -21.46
C ASN A 41 16.79 2.62 -22.63
N GLU A 42 16.56 2.01 -23.79
CA GLU A 42 16.13 2.73 -25.00
C GLU A 42 14.62 2.92 -25.10
N TYR A 43 13.83 2.06 -24.43
CA TYR A 43 12.38 2.05 -24.57
C TYR A 43 11.62 2.12 -23.25
N LEU A 44 11.92 1.25 -22.28
CA LEU A 44 11.11 1.17 -21.06
C LEU A 44 11.39 2.31 -20.07
N ASP A 45 12.65 2.66 -19.83
CA ASP A 45 12.97 3.77 -18.92
C ASP A 45 12.35 5.08 -19.43
N PRO A 46 12.51 5.48 -20.71
CA PRO A 46 11.87 6.69 -21.21
C PRO A 46 10.33 6.59 -21.22
N PHE A 47 9.76 5.40 -21.42
CA PHE A 47 8.31 5.18 -21.36
C PHE A 47 7.76 5.41 -19.95
N PHE A 48 8.40 4.84 -18.93
CA PHE A 48 7.99 5.00 -17.54
C PHE A 48 8.30 6.40 -16.98
N GLU A 49 9.42 7.00 -17.38
CA GLU A 49 9.72 8.42 -17.08
C GLU A 49 8.65 9.35 -17.66
N ALA A 50 8.19 9.08 -18.88
CA ALA A 50 7.11 9.83 -19.51
C ALA A 50 5.75 9.65 -18.79
N LEU A 51 5.55 8.52 -18.10
CA LEU A 51 4.42 8.29 -17.19
C LEU A 51 4.60 9.00 -15.83
N GLY A 52 5.69 9.75 -15.66
CA GLY A 52 5.98 10.56 -14.47
C GLY A 52 6.72 9.82 -13.36
N TRP A 53 7.24 8.62 -13.61
CA TRP A 53 8.03 7.85 -12.64
C TRP A 53 9.50 8.26 -12.65
N ASP A 54 10.10 8.49 -11.48
CA ASP A 54 11.54 8.78 -11.38
C ASP A 54 12.38 7.49 -11.42
N VAL A 55 12.52 6.91 -12.61
CA VAL A 55 13.25 5.64 -12.83
C VAL A 55 14.74 5.77 -12.49
N ARG A 56 15.34 6.92 -12.78
CA ARG A 56 16.77 7.19 -12.61
C ARG A 56 17.13 7.82 -11.26
N ASN A 57 16.17 7.98 -10.36
CA ASN A 57 16.34 8.64 -9.06
C ASN A 57 16.94 10.05 -9.20
N THR A 58 16.46 10.82 -10.17
CA THR A 58 16.87 12.21 -10.43
C THR A 58 16.55 13.15 -9.27
N LYS A 59 15.59 12.79 -8.41
CA LYS A 59 15.26 13.50 -7.16
C LYS A 59 16.26 13.26 -6.03
N ASP A 60 17.18 12.30 -6.20
CA ASP A 60 18.13 11.85 -5.18
C ASP A 60 17.44 11.33 -3.90
N ASP A 61 16.29 10.68 -4.06
CA ASP A 61 15.56 10.10 -2.93
C ASP A 61 16.37 8.95 -2.31
N PRO A 62 16.32 8.79 -0.97
CA PRO A 62 16.96 7.67 -0.32
C PRO A 62 16.32 6.35 -0.79
N PRO A 63 17.04 5.21 -0.73
CA PRO A 63 16.60 3.94 -1.32
C PRO A 63 15.17 3.52 -0.94
N PHE A 64 14.74 3.78 0.30
CA PHE A 64 13.42 3.44 0.80
C PHE A 64 12.30 4.39 0.34
N MET A 65 12.61 5.55 -0.24
CA MET A 65 11.63 6.52 -0.78
C MET A 65 11.54 6.58 -2.30
N ARG A 66 12.47 5.97 -3.04
CA ARG A 66 12.48 5.95 -4.51
C ARG A 66 11.14 5.56 -5.13
N ASP A 67 10.72 6.30 -6.16
CA ASP A 67 9.51 6.02 -6.95
C ASP A 67 9.61 4.66 -7.68
N VAL A 68 10.81 4.25 -8.09
CA VAL A 68 11.05 2.97 -8.78
C VAL A 68 12.27 2.26 -8.21
N ARG A 69 12.08 1.00 -7.80
CA ARG A 69 13.20 0.10 -7.52
C ARG A 69 13.50 -0.70 -8.78
N VAL A 70 14.64 -0.38 -9.39
CA VAL A 70 15.17 -1.03 -10.58
C VAL A 70 16.22 -2.05 -10.14
N GLU A 71 16.02 -3.32 -10.48
CA GLU A 71 17.02 -4.34 -10.17
C GLU A 71 18.10 -4.42 -11.26
N TYR A 72 19.35 -4.46 -10.82
CA TYR A 72 20.52 -4.77 -11.63
C TYR A 72 20.96 -6.19 -11.30
N ARG A 73 20.96 -7.09 -12.31
CA ARG A 73 21.57 -8.42 -12.17
C ARG A 73 23.08 -8.21 -12.04
N ALA A 74 23.59 -8.17 -10.81
CA ALA A 74 25.03 -8.20 -10.57
C ALA A 74 25.60 -9.57 -11.00
N TYR A 75 26.85 -9.58 -11.44
CA TYR A 75 27.59 -10.73 -11.98
C TYR A 75 27.73 -11.94 -11.03
N ASP A 76 27.29 -11.83 -9.78
CA ASP A 76 27.44 -12.87 -8.75
C ASP A 76 26.20 -13.77 -8.65
N GLY A 77 25.97 -14.58 -9.68
CA GLY A 77 25.40 -15.95 -9.65
C GLY A 77 24.15 -16.32 -8.82
N ILE A 78 23.55 -15.43 -8.02
CA ILE A 78 22.42 -15.72 -7.14
C ILE A 78 21.16 -15.24 -7.85
N ILE A 79 20.56 -16.17 -8.60
CA ILE A 79 19.25 -16.00 -9.22
C ILE A 79 18.19 -16.10 -8.13
N ASN A 80 17.93 -15.00 -7.43
CA ASN A 80 16.64 -14.82 -6.78
C ASN A 80 15.79 -13.98 -7.72
N GLY A 81 14.86 -14.65 -8.41
CA GLY A 81 14.00 -14.07 -9.46
C GLY A 81 13.14 -12.93 -8.93
N LYS A 82 13.61 -11.71 -9.15
CA LYS A 82 12.96 -10.47 -8.78
C LYS A 82 12.65 -9.66 -10.04
N ALA A 83 11.61 -8.83 -9.98
CA ALA A 83 11.14 -8.08 -11.13
C ALA A 83 12.09 -6.95 -11.52
N ASP A 84 12.19 -6.67 -12.83
CA ASP A 84 13.04 -5.59 -13.35
C ASP A 84 12.66 -4.20 -12.83
N TYR A 85 11.36 -3.95 -12.66
CA TYR A 85 10.83 -2.71 -12.11
C TYR A 85 9.80 -2.99 -11.03
N VAL A 86 9.96 -2.33 -9.88
CA VAL A 86 8.94 -2.25 -8.84
C VAL A 86 8.57 -0.78 -8.65
N PHE A 87 7.32 -0.43 -8.95
CA PHE A 87 6.81 0.94 -8.90
C PHE A 87 6.17 1.23 -7.56
N ARG A 88 6.52 2.37 -6.97
CA ARG A 88 6.19 2.68 -5.58
C ARG A 88 5.69 4.10 -5.39
N ILE A 89 4.66 4.27 -4.59
CA ILE A 89 4.21 5.59 -4.14
C ILE A 89 4.49 5.70 -2.65
N GLY A 90 5.23 6.73 -2.22
CA GLY A 90 5.52 6.94 -0.79
C GLY A 90 6.25 5.77 -0.12
N GLY A 91 7.05 5.01 -0.88
CA GLY A 91 7.75 3.83 -0.39
C GLY A 91 7.02 2.49 -0.56
N PHE A 92 5.74 2.49 -0.95
CA PHE A 92 4.93 1.27 -1.06
C PHE A 92 4.91 0.70 -2.45
N ASP A 93 5.22 -0.57 -2.59
CA ASP A 93 5.07 -1.30 -3.85
C ASP A 93 3.59 -1.25 -4.31
N ARG A 94 3.36 -0.88 -5.58
CA ARG A 94 2.02 -0.73 -6.17
C ARG A 94 1.79 -1.74 -7.28
N PHE A 95 2.76 -1.84 -8.19
CA PHE A 95 2.77 -2.82 -9.26
C PHE A 95 4.21 -3.09 -9.70
N VAL A 96 4.39 -4.14 -10.47
CA VAL A 96 5.69 -4.52 -11.02
C VAL A 96 5.63 -4.64 -12.53
N CYS A 97 6.77 -4.42 -13.18
CA CYS A 97 6.96 -4.69 -14.60
C CYS A 97 8.19 -5.56 -14.80
N GLU A 98 8.01 -6.65 -15.53
CA GLU A 98 9.08 -7.53 -15.98
C GLU A 98 9.37 -7.28 -17.47
N ALA A 99 10.61 -6.93 -17.78
CA ALA A 99 11.08 -6.76 -19.14
C ALA A 99 11.57 -8.11 -19.69
N LYS A 100 11.36 -8.34 -20.99
CA LYS A 100 11.96 -9.47 -21.71
C LYS A 100 12.62 -8.99 -22.98
N LYS A 101 13.67 -9.70 -23.39
CA LYS A 101 14.31 -9.48 -24.70
C LYS A 101 13.31 -9.64 -25.83
N PHE A 102 13.45 -8.86 -26.90
CA PHE A 102 12.67 -9.06 -28.11
C PHE A 102 13.45 -9.96 -29.09
N PRO A 103 12.82 -10.93 -29.79
CA PRO A 103 11.39 -11.20 -29.90
C PRO A 103 10.88 -12.37 -29.02
N GLU A 104 11.28 -12.44 -27.75
CA GLU A 104 10.82 -13.51 -26.87
C GLU A 104 9.31 -13.41 -26.60
N LYS A 105 8.63 -14.57 -26.57
CA LYS A 105 7.20 -14.67 -26.27
C LYS A 105 6.94 -14.48 -24.78
N LEU A 106 6.06 -13.53 -24.44
CA LEU A 106 5.76 -13.18 -23.05
C LEU A 106 4.95 -14.25 -22.33
N GLU A 107 4.22 -15.11 -23.03
CA GLU A 107 3.42 -16.19 -22.43
C GLU A 107 4.22 -17.13 -21.52
N ASN A 108 5.48 -17.37 -21.86
CA ASN A 108 6.35 -18.30 -21.12
C ASN A 108 6.70 -17.79 -19.71
N HIS A 109 6.53 -16.48 -19.46
CA HIS A 109 6.94 -15.81 -18.23
C HIS A 109 5.78 -15.48 -17.29
N ARG A 110 4.54 -15.81 -17.69
CA ARG A 110 3.32 -15.51 -16.95
C ARG A 110 3.35 -16.03 -15.52
N PHE A 111 3.70 -17.31 -15.34
CA PHE A 111 3.73 -17.91 -14.01
C PHE A 111 4.79 -17.28 -13.12
N GLN A 112 5.97 -16.97 -13.66
CA GLN A 112 7.06 -16.34 -12.90
C GLN A 112 6.64 -14.97 -12.38
N LEU A 113 6.13 -14.10 -13.26
CA LEU A 113 5.61 -12.80 -12.87
C LEU A 113 4.51 -12.93 -11.82
N GLN A 114 3.53 -13.81 -12.05
CA GLN A 114 2.39 -13.93 -11.14
C GLN A 114 2.79 -14.43 -9.76
N ASN A 115 3.75 -15.36 -9.69
CA ASN A 115 4.27 -15.84 -8.42
C ASN A 115 4.99 -14.72 -7.66
N TYR A 116 5.74 -13.89 -8.38
CA TYR A 116 6.41 -12.73 -7.80
C TYR A 116 5.40 -11.68 -7.28
N VAL A 117 4.40 -11.31 -8.10
CA VAL A 117 3.29 -10.42 -7.71
C VAL A 117 2.58 -10.95 -6.45
N TYR A 118 2.27 -12.25 -6.41
CA TYR A 118 1.63 -12.89 -5.26
C TYR A 118 2.49 -12.85 -3.98
N ASN A 119 3.80 -13.05 -4.11
CA ASN A 119 4.75 -13.02 -3.00
C ASN A 119 4.95 -11.60 -2.45
N LEU A 120 5.01 -10.59 -3.33
CA LEU A 120 5.00 -9.18 -2.93
C LEU A 120 3.62 -8.70 -2.45
N ARG A 121 2.62 -9.58 -2.45
CA ARG A 121 1.23 -9.27 -2.07
C ARG A 121 0.63 -8.14 -2.91
N LEU A 122 1.09 -7.97 -4.15
CA LEU A 122 0.53 -7.01 -5.09
C LEU A 122 -0.60 -7.63 -5.91
N TRP A 123 -1.36 -6.77 -6.57
CA TRP A 123 -2.44 -7.19 -7.46
C TRP A 123 -2.06 -7.13 -8.93
N ILE A 124 -1.26 -6.14 -9.31
CA ILE A 124 -0.98 -5.79 -10.70
C ILE A 124 0.45 -6.17 -11.05
N GLY A 125 0.61 -6.91 -12.13
CA GLY A 125 1.90 -7.19 -12.75
C GLY A 125 1.85 -6.97 -14.25
N LEU A 126 2.93 -6.43 -14.80
CA LEU A 126 3.11 -6.20 -16.22
C LEU A 126 4.24 -7.10 -16.76
N THR A 127 4.08 -7.63 -17.97
CA THR A 127 5.22 -8.11 -18.77
C THR A 127 5.31 -7.32 -20.05
N THR A 128 6.52 -6.98 -20.49
CA THR A 128 6.70 -6.34 -21.80
C THR A 128 8.05 -6.67 -22.45
N ASN A 129 8.05 -6.69 -23.77
CA ASN A 129 9.24 -6.64 -24.62
C ASN A 129 9.14 -5.44 -25.60
N PHE A 130 8.43 -4.39 -25.18
CA PHE A 130 8.00 -3.23 -25.95
C PHE A 130 7.10 -3.52 -27.17
N ASP A 131 7.31 -4.61 -27.92
CA ASP A 131 6.44 -5.07 -29.00
C ASP A 131 5.05 -5.45 -28.49
N GLU A 132 5.00 -6.06 -27.30
CA GLU A 132 3.78 -6.40 -26.56
C GLU A 132 3.89 -5.92 -25.10
N LEU A 133 2.78 -5.43 -24.55
CA LEU A 133 2.57 -5.15 -23.13
C LEU A 133 1.35 -5.95 -22.66
N ASN A 134 1.54 -6.77 -21.62
CA ASN A 134 0.47 -7.53 -20.98
C ASN A 134 0.27 -7.06 -19.54
N LEU A 135 -0.98 -6.81 -19.14
CA LEU A 135 -1.36 -6.58 -17.75
C LEU A 135 -2.04 -7.81 -17.16
N PHE A 136 -1.62 -8.20 -15.95
CA PHE A 136 -2.22 -9.27 -15.16
C PHE A 136 -2.78 -8.73 -13.86
N VAL A 137 -3.91 -9.30 -13.45
CA VAL A 137 -4.49 -9.14 -12.11
C VAL A 137 -4.35 -10.48 -11.40
N VAL A 138 -3.57 -10.53 -10.32
CA VAL A 138 -3.21 -11.76 -9.60
C VAL A 138 -4.07 -11.90 -8.35
N GLY A 139 -5.24 -12.51 -8.53
CA GLY A 139 -6.26 -12.54 -7.48
C GLY A 139 -6.04 -13.53 -6.33
N GLY A 140 -4.99 -14.34 -6.40
CA GLY A 140 -4.71 -15.43 -5.46
C GLY A 140 -3.46 -16.21 -5.88
N LYS A 141 -3.21 -17.35 -5.22
CA LYS A 141 -2.00 -18.14 -5.47
C LYS A 141 -1.99 -18.66 -6.92
N PRO A 142 -0.98 -18.31 -7.74
CA PRO A 142 -0.93 -18.74 -9.13
C PRO A 142 -0.61 -20.24 -9.24
N SER A 143 -1.15 -20.88 -10.28
CA SER A 143 -0.82 -22.26 -10.66
C SER A 143 0.06 -22.27 -11.90
N ARG A 144 1.05 -23.16 -11.93
CA ARG A 144 1.94 -23.33 -13.09
C ARG A 144 1.21 -23.92 -14.30
N GLU A 145 0.20 -24.76 -14.06
CA GLU A 145 -0.62 -25.39 -15.10
C GLU A 145 -1.64 -24.41 -15.69
N LYS A 146 -2.15 -23.50 -14.86
CA LYS A 146 -3.19 -22.53 -15.21
C LYS A 146 -2.88 -21.14 -14.62
N PRO A 147 -1.87 -20.43 -15.16
CA PRO A 147 -1.58 -19.06 -14.75
C PRO A 147 -2.75 -18.13 -15.13
N PHE A 148 -2.93 -17.05 -14.38
CA PHE A 148 -3.91 -16.00 -14.68
C PHE A 148 -3.71 -15.49 -16.12
N SER A 149 -4.79 -15.22 -16.85
CA SER A 149 -4.68 -14.65 -18.20
C SER A 149 -4.49 -13.14 -18.15
N VAL A 150 -4.02 -12.60 -19.26
CA VAL A 150 -3.96 -11.16 -19.50
C VAL A 150 -5.37 -10.60 -19.36
N VAL A 151 -5.51 -9.44 -18.72
CA VAL A 151 -6.82 -8.78 -18.60
C VAL A 151 -7.35 -8.46 -20.01
N PRO A 152 -8.63 -8.71 -20.32
CA PRO A 152 -9.20 -8.37 -21.62
C PRO A 152 -8.93 -6.89 -21.98
N GLY A 153 -8.45 -6.66 -23.20
CA GLY A 153 -8.08 -5.32 -23.66
C GLY A 153 -6.73 -4.79 -23.16
N TRP A 154 -5.95 -5.60 -22.42
CA TRP A 154 -4.62 -5.25 -21.91
C TRP A 154 -3.49 -6.15 -22.45
N ARG A 155 -3.75 -6.85 -23.55
CA ARG A 155 -2.69 -7.29 -24.46
C ARG A 155 -2.58 -6.22 -25.54
N LEU A 156 -1.55 -5.39 -25.46
CA LEU A 156 -1.35 -4.25 -26.36
C LEU A 156 -0.11 -4.51 -27.18
N CYS A 157 -0.23 -4.44 -28.51
CA CYS A 157 0.96 -4.38 -29.36
C CYS A 157 1.47 -2.93 -29.41
N TYR A 158 2.73 -2.70 -29.75
CA TYR A 158 3.28 -1.34 -29.85
C TYR A 158 2.51 -0.46 -30.85
N GLN A 159 1.87 -1.05 -31.87
CA GLN A 159 1.01 -0.34 -32.80
C GLN A 159 -0.26 0.22 -32.14
N ASP A 160 -0.74 -0.45 -31.08
CA ASP A 160 -1.95 -0.07 -30.35
C ASP A 160 -1.67 0.98 -29.26
N TYR A 161 -0.39 1.24 -28.95
CA TYR A 161 0.00 2.07 -27.80
C TYR A 161 -0.55 3.49 -27.90
N ARG A 162 -0.56 4.09 -29.10
CA ARG A 162 -1.08 5.44 -29.31
C ARG A 162 -2.57 5.53 -28.99
N ASP A 163 -3.36 4.60 -29.51
CA ASP A 163 -4.81 4.55 -29.27
C ASP A 163 -5.11 4.15 -27.82
N ALA A 164 -4.23 3.35 -27.20
CA ALA A 164 -4.30 2.96 -25.80
C ALA A 164 -3.72 4.00 -24.83
N ALA A 165 -3.13 5.10 -25.31
CA ALA A 165 -2.42 6.05 -24.47
C ALA A 165 -3.28 6.61 -23.32
N PRO A 166 -4.57 6.99 -23.53
CA PRO A 166 -5.42 7.46 -22.43
C PRO A 166 -5.57 6.43 -21.31
N LYS A 167 -5.88 5.16 -21.64
CA LYS A 167 -6.05 4.11 -20.62
C LYS A 167 -4.74 3.71 -19.95
N ILE A 168 -3.61 3.76 -20.66
CA ILE A 168 -2.28 3.53 -20.07
C ILE A 168 -1.98 4.65 -19.07
N TRP A 169 -2.19 5.91 -19.46
CA TRP A 169 -1.97 7.07 -18.60
C TRP A 169 -2.85 7.06 -17.35
N ASP A 170 -4.16 6.86 -17.53
CA ASP A 170 -5.13 6.89 -16.43
C ASP A 170 -4.97 5.71 -15.46
N LEU A 171 -4.34 4.60 -15.89
CA LEU A 171 -4.05 3.48 -15.01
C LEU A 171 -2.66 3.55 -14.38
N LEU A 172 -1.62 3.81 -15.18
CA LEU A 172 -0.22 3.54 -14.81
C LEU A 172 0.63 4.79 -14.58
N SER A 173 0.14 6.01 -14.86
CA SER A 173 0.90 7.22 -14.54
C SER A 173 1.11 7.36 -13.04
N ARG A 174 2.25 7.92 -12.62
CA ARG A 174 2.59 8.09 -11.20
C ARG A 174 1.47 8.82 -10.44
N GLN A 175 0.93 9.89 -11.04
CA GLN A 175 -0.16 10.67 -10.43
C GLN A 175 -1.46 9.85 -10.33
N ALA A 176 -1.83 9.10 -11.37
CA ALA A 176 -3.04 8.28 -11.32
C ALA A 176 -2.92 7.16 -10.28
N VAL A 177 -1.76 6.51 -10.18
CA VAL A 177 -1.50 5.45 -9.18
C VAL A 177 -1.51 6.02 -7.77
N ALA A 178 -0.97 7.22 -7.55
CA ALA A 178 -1.06 7.92 -6.28
C ALA A 178 -2.51 8.29 -5.91
N ALA A 179 -3.35 8.55 -6.91
CA ALA A 179 -4.79 8.83 -6.76
C ALA A 179 -5.68 7.57 -6.71
N GLY A 180 -5.10 6.36 -6.63
CA GLY A 180 -5.85 5.11 -6.46
C GLY A 180 -6.40 4.48 -7.75
N SER A 181 -5.79 4.76 -8.91
CA SER A 181 -6.22 4.21 -10.20
C SER A 181 -6.25 2.67 -10.24
N LEU A 182 -5.28 2.01 -9.60
CA LEU A 182 -5.16 0.55 -9.60
C LEU A 182 -6.32 -0.08 -8.84
N GLU A 183 -6.67 0.48 -7.69
CA GLU A 183 -7.81 0.05 -6.87
C GLU A 183 -9.12 0.24 -7.64
N ALA A 184 -9.33 1.42 -8.24
CA ALA A 184 -10.51 1.69 -9.05
C ALA A 184 -10.62 0.71 -10.23
N PHE A 185 -9.51 0.42 -10.90
CA PHE A 185 -9.44 -0.56 -11.97
C PHE A 185 -9.86 -1.96 -11.50
N ILE A 186 -9.29 -2.44 -10.39
CA ILE A 186 -9.63 -3.75 -9.81
C ILE A 186 -11.10 -3.83 -9.38
N GLN A 187 -11.65 -2.75 -8.81
CA GLN A 187 -13.06 -2.69 -8.37
C GLN A 187 -14.05 -2.75 -9.54
N ASN A 188 -13.68 -2.18 -10.69
CA ASN A 188 -14.50 -2.10 -11.88
C ASN A 188 -14.36 -3.33 -12.81
N LEU A 189 -13.49 -4.29 -12.49
CA LEU A 189 -13.42 -5.54 -13.23
C LEU A 189 -14.77 -6.28 -13.18
N PRO A 190 -15.23 -6.87 -14.30
CA PRO A 190 -16.49 -7.57 -14.35
C PRO A 190 -16.54 -8.71 -13.31
N LYS A 191 -17.62 -8.76 -12.52
CA LYS A 191 -17.84 -9.78 -11.48
C LYS A 191 -18.46 -11.02 -12.11
N VAL A 192 -17.91 -12.21 -11.88
CA VAL A 192 -18.58 -13.48 -12.24
C VAL A 192 -19.34 -14.09 -11.07
N THR A 193 -20.54 -14.57 -11.38
CA THR A 193 -21.49 -15.29 -10.52
C THR A 193 -21.49 -16.81 -10.74
N SER A 194 -20.62 -17.36 -11.60
CA SER A 194 -20.63 -18.78 -12.00
C SER A 194 -19.34 -19.54 -11.60
N ARG A 195 -19.50 -20.78 -11.13
CA ARG A 195 -18.44 -21.68 -10.63
C ARG A 195 -17.73 -22.51 -11.71
N THR A 196 -18.16 -22.45 -12.97
CA THR A 196 -17.80 -23.47 -13.97
C THR A 196 -16.82 -23.04 -15.06
N ASP A 197 -16.46 -21.76 -15.17
CA ASP A 197 -15.31 -21.33 -15.99
C ASP A 197 -14.45 -20.34 -15.20
N ARG A 198 -13.37 -20.85 -14.60
CA ARG A 198 -12.44 -20.11 -13.72
C ARG A 198 -11.52 -19.20 -14.52
N GLN A 199 -12.10 -18.21 -15.21
CA GLN A 199 -11.36 -17.02 -15.63
C GLN A 199 -11.12 -16.16 -14.40
N LEU A 200 -9.97 -16.37 -13.75
CA LEU A 200 -9.66 -15.89 -12.40
C LEU A 200 -9.49 -14.36 -12.27
N TRP A 201 -9.58 -13.58 -13.36
CA TRP A 201 -9.71 -12.12 -13.30
C TRP A 201 -11.15 -11.65 -13.01
N LEU A 202 -12.15 -12.55 -13.11
CA LEU A 202 -13.56 -12.27 -12.83
C LEU A 202 -14.01 -12.70 -11.42
N ILE A 203 -13.16 -13.42 -10.69
CA ILE A 203 -13.29 -13.53 -9.24
C ILE A 203 -12.65 -12.26 -8.70
N LYS A 204 -13.42 -11.39 -8.04
CA LYS A 204 -12.80 -10.24 -7.37
C LYS A 204 -11.65 -10.80 -6.55
N PRO A 205 -10.43 -10.29 -6.73
CA PRO A 205 -9.32 -10.63 -5.86
C PRO A 205 -9.76 -10.47 -4.40
N ASP A 206 -9.99 -11.59 -3.71
CA ASP A 206 -10.50 -11.59 -2.34
C ASP A 206 -9.35 -11.43 -1.36
N ARG A 207 -8.67 -10.28 -1.48
CA ARG A 207 -7.88 -9.69 -0.40
C ARG A 207 -8.22 -8.21 -0.18
N ASN A 208 -9.02 -7.58 -1.06
CA ASN A 208 -9.39 -6.15 -0.98
C ASN A 208 -10.91 -5.88 -0.97
N ARG A 209 -11.80 -6.78 -0.53
CA ARG A 209 -13.23 -6.43 -0.33
C ARG A 209 -13.63 -6.18 1.12
N ALA A 210 -12.71 -6.37 2.06
CA ALA A 210 -12.99 -6.37 3.49
C ALA A 210 -12.07 -5.45 4.32
N VAL A 211 -11.03 -4.86 3.73
CA VAL A 211 -9.95 -4.22 4.52
C VAL A 211 -10.42 -2.96 5.26
N ASP A 212 -11.50 -2.30 4.86
CA ASP A 212 -11.94 -1.09 5.55
C ASP A 212 -12.94 -1.40 6.68
N THR A 213 -14.06 -2.07 6.36
CA THR A 213 -15.10 -2.33 7.38
C THR A 213 -14.73 -3.48 8.29
N ASP A 214 -14.14 -4.57 7.77
CA ASP A 214 -13.89 -5.77 8.56
C ASP A 214 -12.66 -5.58 9.44
N PHE A 215 -11.65 -4.81 9.00
CA PHE A 215 -10.54 -4.42 9.87
C PHE A 215 -11.01 -3.49 10.99
N LEU A 216 -11.84 -2.48 10.68
CA LEU A 216 -12.42 -1.61 11.70
C LEU A 216 -13.28 -2.40 12.70
N GLN A 217 -14.09 -3.33 12.20
CA GLN A 217 -14.92 -4.18 13.05
C GLN A 217 -14.08 -5.15 13.89
N TYR A 218 -13.00 -5.69 13.31
CA TYR A 218 -12.02 -6.50 14.02
C TYR A 218 -11.36 -5.69 15.15
N LEU A 219 -10.82 -4.51 14.85
CA LEU A 219 -10.21 -3.63 15.84
C LEU A 219 -11.18 -3.26 16.96
N GLU A 220 -12.46 -3.01 16.65
CA GLU A 220 -13.49 -2.73 17.66
C GLU A 220 -13.73 -3.94 18.58
N GLY A 221 -13.76 -5.15 18.01
CA GLY A 221 -13.83 -6.38 18.79
C GLY A 221 -12.61 -6.59 19.69
N GLU A 222 -11.43 -6.30 19.16
CA GLU A 222 -10.16 -6.42 19.89
C GLU A 222 -10.03 -5.37 21.00
N ARG A 223 -10.55 -4.15 20.83
CA ARG A 223 -10.66 -3.14 21.90
C ARG A 223 -11.44 -3.68 23.09
N ALA A 224 -12.60 -4.26 22.86
CA ALA A 224 -13.44 -4.83 23.93
C ALA A 224 -12.74 -6.00 24.64
N ARG A 225 -12.07 -6.88 23.88
CA ARG A 225 -11.32 -8.02 24.44
C ARG A 225 -10.12 -7.55 25.25
N LEU A 226 -9.35 -6.60 24.73
CA LEU A 226 -8.20 -6.02 25.41
C LEU A 226 -8.62 -5.32 26.71
N ALA A 227 -9.67 -4.50 26.68
CA ALA A 227 -10.15 -3.80 27.87
C ALA A 227 -10.51 -4.76 29.01
N LYS A 228 -11.33 -5.78 28.71
CA LYS A 228 -11.73 -6.80 29.68
C LYS A 228 -10.54 -7.60 30.22
N SER A 229 -9.55 -7.83 29.36
CA SER A 229 -8.31 -8.51 29.75
C SER A 229 -7.47 -7.65 30.69
N LEU A 230 -7.30 -6.37 30.38
CA LEU A 230 -6.53 -5.42 31.20
C LEU A 230 -7.14 -5.28 32.59
N ILE A 231 -8.45 -5.04 32.69
CA ILE A 231 -9.16 -4.92 33.99
C ILE A 231 -8.97 -6.19 34.83
N ARG A 232 -9.07 -7.37 34.21
CA ARG A 232 -8.95 -8.66 34.90
C ARG A 232 -7.54 -8.93 35.43
N HIS A 233 -6.52 -8.66 34.62
CA HIS A 233 -5.15 -9.06 34.93
C HIS A 233 -4.36 -7.99 35.70
N ASN A 234 -4.92 -6.78 35.82
CA ASN A 234 -4.30 -5.65 36.50
C ASN A 234 -5.20 -5.11 37.61
N ALA A 235 -5.66 -5.98 38.51
CA ALA A 235 -6.59 -5.63 39.59
C ALA A 235 -6.03 -4.62 40.62
N ALA A 236 -4.70 -4.45 40.65
CA ALA A 236 -4.04 -3.46 41.50
C ALA A 236 -4.12 -2.02 40.94
N LEU A 237 -4.46 -1.87 39.66
CA LEU A 237 -4.65 -0.55 39.04
C LEU A 237 -6.11 -0.10 39.23
N HIS A 238 -6.28 1.19 39.49
CA HIS A 238 -7.60 1.81 39.44
C HIS A 238 -7.97 2.09 37.98
N TRP A 239 -9.05 1.46 37.51
CA TRP A 239 -9.56 1.62 36.15
C TRP A 239 -10.79 2.52 36.15
N ASP A 240 -10.57 3.82 35.92
CA ASP A 240 -11.63 4.72 35.50
C ASP A 240 -11.77 4.71 33.96
N VAL A 241 -12.75 5.45 33.45
CA VAL A 241 -13.05 5.51 32.02
C VAL A 241 -11.83 6.03 31.24
N ASP A 242 -11.14 7.06 31.74
CA ASP A 242 -10.03 7.67 31.01
C ASP A 242 -8.83 6.70 30.95
N ALA A 243 -8.47 6.11 32.08
CA ALA A 243 -7.34 5.19 32.18
C ALA A 243 -7.51 3.94 31.29
N ILE A 244 -8.71 3.35 31.24
CA ILE A 244 -8.92 2.15 30.40
C ILE A 244 -8.93 2.49 28.90
N ASN A 245 -9.51 3.63 28.51
CA ASN A 245 -9.50 4.06 27.11
C ASN A 245 -8.09 4.43 26.66
N GLU A 246 -7.33 5.15 27.48
CA GLU A 246 -5.93 5.48 27.22
C GLU A 246 -5.08 4.21 27.08
N ALA A 247 -5.22 3.25 28.01
CA ALA A 247 -4.44 2.02 27.97
C ALA A 247 -4.68 1.20 26.70
N VAL A 248 -5.95 0.99 26.36
CA VAL A 248 -6.35 0.25 25.16
C VAL A 248 -5.85 0.96 23.90
N GLN A 249 -6.02 2.28 23.82
CA GLN A 249 -5.61 3.07 22.66
C GLN A 249 -4.10 3.01 22.48
N VAL A 250 -3.30 3.30 23.52
CA VAL A 250 -1.83 3.34 23.40
C VAL A 250 -1.27 1.96 23.03
N ILE A 251 -1.81 0.87 23.58
CA ILE A 251 -1.36 -0.49 23.24
C ILE A 251 -1.63 -0.79 21.77
N LEU A 252 -2.86 -0.56 21.29
CA LEU A 252 -3.22 -0.83 19.90
C LEU A 252 -2.45 0.06 18.93
N ASP A 253 -2.34 1.37 19.22
CA ASP A 253 -1.63 2.33 18.38
C ASP A 253 -0.15 1.95 18.24
N ARG A 254 0.52 1.53 19.32
CA ARG A 254 1.93 1.09 19.28
C ARG A 254 2.11 -0.15 18.41
N LEU A 255 1.25 -1.16 18.56
CA LEU A 255 1.31 -2.40 17.79
C LEU A 255 1.03 -2.15 16.30
N ILE A 256 -0.02 -1.39 15.99
CA ILE A 256 -0.39 -1.03 14.62
C ILE A 256 0.72 -0.18 13.99
N PHE A 257 1.24 0.83 14.71
CA PHE A 257 2.35 1.66 14.23
C PHE A 257 3.58 0.82 13.92
N GLN A 258 3.97 -0.09 14.82
CA GLN A 258 5.11 -0.96 14.56
C GLN A 258 4.88 -1.82 13.32
N ARG A 259 3.70 -2.42 13.15
CA ARG A 259 3.36 -3.19 11.94
C ARG A 259 3.41 -2.33 10.67
N VAL A 260 2.90 -1.11 10.75
CA VAL A 260 2.92 -0.11 9.66
C VAL A 260 4.36 0.21 9.26
N CYS A 261 5.28 0.36 10.23
CA CYS A 261 6.72 0.52 9.98
C CYS A 261 7.35 -0.72 9.35
N GLU A 262 7.05 -1.91 9.87
CA GLU A 262 7.54 -3.19 9.32
C GLU A 262 7.14 -3.38 7.86
N ASP A 263 5.89 -3.07 7.51
CA ASP A 263 5.39 -3.12 6.13
C ASP A 263 6.00 -2.04 5.21
N ARG A 264 6.53 -0.97 5.80
CA ARG A 264 7.22 0.14 5.12
C ARG A 264 8.72 -0.11 4.94
N ASP A 265 9.21 -1.28 5.35
CA ASP A 265 10.65 -1.59 5.41
C ASP A 265 11.43 -0.57 6.27
N ILE A 266 10.75 0.01 7.26
CA ILE A 266 11.36 0.88 8.27
C ILE A 266 11.85 -0.03 9.40
N ASP A 267 13.11 0.12 9.77
CA ASP A 267 13.70 -0.67 10.85
C ASP A 267 12.99 -0.42 12.18
N THR A 268 12.50 -1.51 12.77
CA THR A 268 11.83 -1.55 14.07
C THR A 268 12.66 -2.28 15.12
N PHE A 269 13.93 -2.59 14.82
CA PHE A 269 14.91 -3.35 15.60
C PHE A 269 14.53 -4.82 15.84
N GLN A 270 13.31 -5.06 16.32
CA GLN A 270 12.70 -6.37 16.43
C GLN A 270 11.26 -6.30 15.91
N THR A 271 10.95 -7.13 14.92
CA THR A 271 9.58 -7.19 14.38
C THR A 271 8.62 -7.91 15.33
N LEU A 272 7.32 -7.63 15.22
CA LEU A 272 6.27 -8.31 15.98
C LEU A 272 6.33 -9.83 15.77
N ARG A 273 6.63 -10.27 14.55
CA ARG A 273 6.82 -11.70 14.22
C ARG A 273 8.05 -12.30 14.89
N GLN A 274 9.15 -11.56 14.97
CA GLN A 274 10.34 -12.02 15.68
C GLN A 274 10.08 -12.14 17.19
N ALA A 275 9.37 -11.17 17.78
CA ALA A 275 8.96 -11.23 19.19
C ALA A 275 8.06 -12.44 19.46
N LEU A 276 7.05 -12.68 18.61
CA LEU A 276 6.17 -13.84 18.71
C LEU A 276 6.95 -15.16 18.60
N ALA A 277 7.80 -15.30 17.58
CA ALA A 277 8.61 -16.50 17.39
C ALA A 277 9.61 -16.75 18.53
N LEU A 278 10.11 -15.69 19.17
CA LEU A 278 10.98 -15.81 20.35
C LEU A 278 10.19 -16.37 21.55
N TRP A 279 9.01 -15.80 21.84
CA TRP A 279 8.13 -16.27 22.91
C TRP A 279 7.69 -17.73 22.72
N GLU A 280 7.37 -18.13 21.49
CA GLU A 280 7.02 -19.51 21.17
C GLU A 280 8.18 -20.47 21.43
N ARG A 281 9.41 -20.11 21.02
CA ARG A 281 10.63 -20.88 21.28
C ARG A 281 10.94 -20.99 22.77
N HIS A 282 10.57 -19.99 23.57
CA HIS A 282 10.76 -20.00 25.02
C HIS A 282 9.70 -20.83 25.78
N GLY A 283 8.77 -21.48 25.06
CA GLY A 283 7.74 -22.33 25.64
C GLY A 283 6.48 -21.56 26.05
N ARG A 284 6.23 -20.39 25.45
CA ARG A 284 5.03 -19.57 25.67
C ARG A 284 4.81 -19.22 27.14
N ARG A 285 5.86 -18.71 27.81
CA ARG A 285 5.79 -18.38 29.24
C ARG A 285 4.81 -17.22 29.46
N LYS A 286 4.05 -17.31 30.55
CA LYS A 286 3.00 -16.36 30.89
C LYS A 286 3.60 -14.99 31.26
N GLY A 287 3.09 -13.91 30.65
CA GLY A 287 3.48 -12.52 30.84
C GLY A 287 4.74 -12.09 30.05
N GLU A 288 5.36 -13.00 29.31
CA GLU A 288 6.64 -12.74 28.65
C GLU A 288 6.48 -11.98 27.33
N LEU A 289 5.42 -12.23 26.55
CA LEU A 289 5.31 -11.68 25.19
C LEU A 289 5.21 -10.16 25.21
N TRP A 290 4.40 -9.60 26.11
CA TRP A 290 4.31 -8.15 26.25
C TRP A 290 5.62 -7.52 26.74
N THR A 291 6.35 -8.21 27.61
CA THR A 291 7.64 -7.74 28.11
C THR A 291 8.69 -7.69 26.98
N LEU A 292 8.68 -8.66 26.07
CA LEU A 292 9.53 -8.61 24.87
C LEU A 292 9.20 -7.41 24.00
N ILE A 293 7.91 -7.15 23.76
CA ILE A 293 7.46 -5.99 22.97
C ILE A 293 7.88 -4.68 23.65
N VAL A 294 7.59 -4.51 24.94
CA VAL A 294 7.98 -3.31 25.71
C VAL A 294 9.51 -3.12 25.71
N GLY A 295 10.27 -4.20 25.80
CA GLY A 295 11.73 -4.18 25.68
C GLY A 295 12.18 -3.56 24.35
N ASN A 296 11.50 -3.89 23.24
CA ASN A 296 11.75 -3.26 21.95
C ASN A 296 11.25 -1.81 21.87
N GLN A 297 10.16 -1.47 22.56
CA GLN A 297 9.61 -0.11 22.55
C GLN A 297 10.58 0.94 23.09
N ALA A 298 11.55 0.57 23.93
CA ALA A 298 12.63 1.47 24.34
C ALA A 298 13.52 1.89 23.15
N ASN A 299 13.83 0.98 22.24
CA ASN A 299 14.57 1.28 21.00
C ASN A 299 13.72 2.14 20.07
N MET A 300 12.44 1.77 19.90
CA MET A 300 11.48 2.54 19.12
C MET A 300 11.33 3.97 19.65
N ARG A 301 11.29 4.17 20.97
CA ARG A 301 11.24 5.49 21.61
C ARG A 301 12.43 6.36 21.21
N ALA A 302 13.64 5.80 21.23
CA ALA A 302 14.85 6.52 20.86
C ALA A 302 14.86 6.91 19.37
N ALA A 303 14.36 6.04 18.50
CA ALA A 303 14.34 6.25 17.04
C ALA A 303 13.22 7.19 16.56
N PHE A 304 12.00 6.98 17.04
CA PHE A 304 10.80 7.66 16.51
C PHE A 304 10.36 8.85 17.37
N ASN A 305 10.67 8.86 18.68
CA ASN A 305 10.19 9.86 19.63
C ASN A 305 8.66 10.08 19.55
N GLY A 306 8.17 11.24 20.00
CA GLY A 306 6.79 11.69 19.77
C GLY A 306 5.77 11.24 20.83
N GLY A 307 4.49 11.52 20.57
CA GLY A 307 3.41 11.28 21.55
C GLY A 307 3.11 9.81 21.83
N LEU A 308 3.43 8.90 20.90
CA LEU A 308 3.10 7.48 21.01
C LEU A 308 4.05 6.72 21.95
N TYR A 309 5.35 7.02 21.85
CA TYR A 309 6.38 6.39 22.68
C TYR A 309 6.89 7.30 23.78
N GLY A 310 6.70 8.62 23.71
CA GLY A 310 7.36 9.60 24.56
C GLY A 310 8.72 10.02 24.00
N ARG A 311 9.44 10.87 24.72
CA ARG A 311 10.81 11.31 24.35
C ARG A 311 11.84 10.55 25.17
N ALA A 312 13.07 10.47 24.67
CA ALA A 312 14.17 9.97 25.50
C ALA A 312 14.26 10.79 26.81
N GLY A 313 14.29 10.10 27.95
CA GLY A 313 14.33 10.71 29.28
C GLY A 313 12.97 11.06 29.91
N THR A 314 11.84 10.85 29.22
CA THR A 314 10.52 10.95 29.87
C THR A 314 10.18 9.67 30.65
N PRO A 315 9.38 9.76 31.72
CA PRO A 315 8.89 8.58 32.44
C PRO A 315 8.23 7.57 31.50
N SER A 316 8.35 6.29 31.82
CA SER A 316 7.66 5.22 31.09
C SER A 316 6.15 5.39 31.20
N HIS A 317 5.43 5.08 30.12
CA HIS A 317 3.97 5.12 30.15
C HIS A 317 3.45 3.97 31.01
N PHE A 318 2.38 4.17 31.79
CA PHE A 318 1.91 3.15 32.75
C PHE A 318 1.55 1.81 32.09
N VAL A 319 1.10 1.83 30.83
CA VAL A 319 0.81 0.63 30.01
C VAL A 319 2.00 -0.31 29.83
N GLU A 320 3.23 0.20 29.95
CA GLU A 320 4.45 -0.62 29.88
C GLU A 320 4.57 -1.55 31.08
N SER A 321 3.92 -1.22 32.19
CA SER A 321 3.85 -2.07 33.40
C SER A 321 2.60 -2.96 33.46
N CYS A 322 1.66 -2.79 32.53
CA CYS A 322 0.44 -3.60 32.49
C CYS A 322 0.74 -5.04 32.08
N VAL A 323 0.02 -5.97 32.69
CA VAL A 323 -0.08 -7.37 32.24
C VAL A 323 -1.08 -7.42 31.09
N VAL A 324 -0.56 -7.63 29.88
CA VAL A 324 -1.36 -7.92 28.68
C VAL A 324 -1.41 -9.43 28.51
N ASP A 325 -2.60 -9.99 28.24
CA ASP A 325 -2.78 -11.42 28.04
C ASP A 325 -2.03 -11.90 26.80
N ASP A 326 -1.11 -12.87 26.96
CA ASP A 326 -0.25 -13.32 25.87
C ASP A 326 -1.04 -14.01 24.75
N ARG A 327 -2.18 -14.64 25.05
CA ARG A 327 -2.98 -15.30 24.00
C ARG A 327 -3.64 -14.27 23.11
N TRP A 328 -4.28 -13.26 23.72
CA TRP A 328 -4.82 -12.12 22.99
C TRP A 328 -3.75 -11.47 22.12
N LEU A 329 -2.57 -11.19 22.69
CA LEU A 329 -1.48 -10.52 22.00
C LEU A 329 -0.90 -11.36 20.86
N ALA A 330 -0.75 -12.68 21.06
CA ALA A 330 -0.29 -13.60 20.02
C ALA A 330 -1.29 -13.69 18.87
N ASP A 331 -2.58 -13.87 19.16
CA ASP A 331 -3.65 -13.89 18.15
C ASP A 331 -3.68 -12.58 17.37
N PHE A 332 -3.55 -11.44 18.06
CA PHE A 332 -3.54 -10.12 17.44
C PHE A 332 -2.32 -9.93 16.52
N ILE A 333 -1.12 -10.31 16.96
CA ILE A 333 0.11 -10.24 16.14
C ILE A 333 0.03 -11.17 14.94
N ASP A 334 -0.49 -12.39 15.10
CA ASP A 334 -0.63 -13.34 13.99
C ASP A 334 -1.63 -12.82 12.95
N HIS A 335 -2.73 -12.23 13.40
CA HIS A 335 -3.73 -11.62 12.50
C HIS A 335 -3.20 -10.37 11.77
N LEU A 336 -2.33 -9.58 12.40
CA LEU A 336 -1.72 -8.40 11.78
C LEU A 336 -0.55 -8.75 10.85
N ALA A 337 0.35 -9.61 11.31
CA ALA A 337 1.69 -9.79 10.75
C ALA A 337 1.96 -11.22 10.25
N GLY A 338 1.02 -12.15 10.41
CA GLY A 338 1.16 -13.54 9.98
C GLY A 338 1.16 -13.71 8.46
N ASP A 339 1.61 -14.87 7.99
CA ASP A 339 1.75 -15.15 6.56
C ASP A 339 0.40 -15.12 5.83
N GLU A 340 -0.68 -15.47 6.55
CA GLU A 340 -2.06 -15.44 6.08
C GLU A 340 -2.79 -14.13 6.42
N SER A 341 -2.08 -13.13 6.98
CA SER A 341 -2.65 -11.81 7.25
C SER A 341 -3.23 -11.24 5.96
N PRO A 342 -4.52 -10.85 5.95
CA PRO A 342 -5.16 -10.28 4.78
C PRO A 342 -4.77 -8.81 4.55
N TYR A 343 -4.01 -8.20 5.48
CA TYR A 343 -3.76 -6.77 5.49
C TYR A 343 -2.40 -6.41 4.90
N LEU A 344 -2.42 -5.40 4.03
CA LEU A 344 -1.23 -4.76 3.48
C LEU A 344 -1.18 -3.34 4.02
N PHE A 345 -0.53 -3.18 5.18
CA PHE A 345 -0.34 -1.91 5.85
C PHE A 345 0.52 -0.94 5.05
N SER A 346 1.28 -1.46 4.09
CA SER A 346 1.94 -0.69 3.04
C SER A 346 0.92 0.07 2.18
N THR A 347 -0.14 -0.59 1.74
CA THR A 347 -1.14 0.01 0.85
C THR A 347 -2.30 0.67 1.57
N LEU A 348 -2.31 0.68 2.92
CA LEU A 348 -3.39 1.27 3.71
C LEU A 348 -3.48 2.78 3.45
N PRO A 349 -4.62 3.27 2.94
CA PRO A 349 -4.87 4.70 2.80
C PRO A 349 -4.77 5.40 4.17
N ILE A 350 -4.22 6.62 4.21
CA ILE A 350 -4.10 7.42 5.46
C ILE A 350 -5.48 7.65 6.10
N GLU A 351 -6.50 7.68 5.27
CA GLU A 351 -7.91 7.85 5.61
C GLU A 351 -8.44 6.71 6.49
N ILE A 352 -7.84 5.51 6.43
CA ILE A 352 -8.21 4.39 7.32
C ILE A 352 -7.73 4.64 8.74
N LEU A 353 -6.53 5.20 8.92
CA LEU A 353 -6.10 5.64 10.26
C LEU A 353 -7.06 6.70 10.79
N GLY A 354 -7.42 7.69 9.98
CA GLY A 354 -8.45 8.69 10.34
C GLY A 354 -9.79 8.06 10.73
N SER A 355 -10.27 7.07 9.97
CA SER A 355 -11.52 6.35 10.23
C SER A 355 -11.47 5.48 11.49
N VAL A 356 -10.33 4.83 11.76
CA VAL A 356 -10.07 4.08 13.02
C VAL A 356 -10.17 5.06 14.19
N TYR A 357 -9.46 6.19 14.13
CA TYR A 357 -9.48 7.22 15.16
C TYR A 357 -10.87 7.82 15.35
N GLU A 358 -11.63 8.07 14.29
CA GLU A 358 -13.03 8.55 14.38
C GLU A 358 -13.95 7.58 15.09
N ARG A 359 -13.84 6.29 14.76
CA ARG A 359 -14.69 5.26 15.36
C ARG A 359 -14.30 5.02 16.82
N PHE A 360 -13.01 5.15 17.15
CA PHE A 360 -12.50 5.09 18.52
C PHE A 360 -12.91 6.31 19.33
N LEU A 361 -12.83 7.52 18.76
CA LEU A 361 -13.40 8.75 19.34
C LEU A 361 -14.93 8.67 19.42
N GLY A 362 -15.53 7.84 18.58
CA GLY A 362 -16.94 7.48 18.46
C GLY A 362 -17.56 6.79 19.68
N SER A 363 -16.71 6.13 20.46
CA SER A 363 -17.09 5.16 21.46
C SER A 363 -16.24 5.30 22.72
N ILE A 364 -16.79 4.90 23.86
CA ILE A 364 -16.11 4.84 25.14
C ILE A 364 -16.13 3.43 25.68
N ILE A 365 -15.03 3.03 26.28
CA ILE A 365 -14.93 1.82 27.08
C ILE A 365 -15.30 2.20 28.51
N ASP A 366 -16.34 1.60 29.07
CA ASP A 366 -16.71 1.82 30.48
C ASP A 366 -15.73 1.13 31.43
N GLY A 367 -15.82 1.42 32.73
CA GLY A 367 -14.96 0.80 33.76
C GLY A 367 -15.14 -0.72 33.91
N GLN A 368 -16.08 -1.32 33.18
CA GLN A 368 -16.31 -2.77 33.11
C GLN A 368 -15.79 -3.37 31.78
N GLY A 369 -15.19 -2.56 30.92
CA GLY A 369 -14.63 -2.98 29.64
C GLY A 369 -15.66 -3.15 28.52
N ASN A 370 -16.86 -2.58 28.65
CA ASN A 370 -17.86 -2.59 27.58
C ASN A 370 -17.72 -1.36 26.70
N VAL A 371 -17.76 -1.57 25.39
CA VAL A 371 -17.70 -0.50 24.41
C VAL A 371 -19.10 0.03 24.16
N THR A 372 -19.31 1.33 24.37
CA THR A 372 -20.59 2.01 24.13
C THR A 372 -20.37 3.28 23.32
N PRO A 373 -21.30 3.68 22.42
CA PRO A 373 -21.18 4.95 21.69
C PRO A 373 -21.21 6.15 22.64
N LYS A 374 -20.42 7.20 22.36
CA LYS A 374 -20.43 8.42 23.18
C LYS A 374 -21.82 9.09 23.22
N PRO A 375 -22.21 9.68 24.36
CA PRO A 375 -23.52 10.34 24.50
C PRO A 375 -23.77 11.46 23.48
N GLU A 376 -22.73 12.21 23.11
CA GLU A 376 -22.81 13.34 22.17
C GLU A 376 -23.07 12.86 20.74
N ILE A 377 -22.49 11.71 20.38
CA ILE A 377 -22.57 11.10 19.04
C ILE A 377 -23.95 10.47 18.81
N ARG A 378 -24.59 9.96 19.87
CA ARG A 378 -26.00 9.57 19.84
C ARG A 378 -26.94 10.73 19.55
N LYS A 379 -26.56 11.97 19.87
CA LYS A 379 -27.38 13.18 19.69
C LYS A 379 -27.11 13.91 18.37
N GLN A 380 -25.90 13.81 17.80
CA GLN A 380 -25.47 14.58 16.63
C GLN A 380 -25.24 13.77 15.35
N GLY A 381 -25.36 12.43 15.40
CA GLY A 381 -25.34 11.60 14.19
C GLY A 381 -23.94 11.22 13.67
N GLY A 382 -22.85 11.55 14.38
CA GLY A 382 -21.50 11.09 14.06
C GLY A 382 -20.41 12.10 14.41
N VAL A 383 -19.16 11.62 14.49
CA VAL A 383 -17.94 12.43 14.32
C VAL A 383 -17.41 12.06 12.94
N PHE A 384 -17.21 13.05 12.06
CA PHE A 384 -16.83 12.83 10.68
C PHE A 384 -15.52 13.53 10.38
N TYR A 385 -14.64 12.87 9.64
CA TYR A 385 -13.50 13.53 9.02
C TYR A 385 -13.99 14.67 8.13
N THR A 386 -13.26 15.77 8.12
CA THR A 386 -13.46 16.80 7.10
C THR A 386 -13.03 16.21 5.76
N PRO A 387 -13.93 16.04 4.77
CA PRO A 387 -13.57 15.46 3.48
C PRO A 387 -12.40 16.21 2.82
N GLU A 388 -11.57 15.49 2.07
CA GLU A 388 -10.33 16.04 1.48
C GLU A 388 -10.58 17.32 0.67
N HIS A 389 -11.68 17.38 -0.09
CA HIS A 389 -12.05 18.59 -0.84
C HIS A 389 -12.35 19.79 0.05
N ILE A 390 -12.88 19.58 1.26
CA ILE A 390 -13.12 20.65 2.24
C ILE A 390 -11.81 21.03 2.93
N VAL A 391 -10.95 20.07 3.26
CA VAL A 391 -9.60 20.36 3.78
C VAL A 391 -8.81 21.20 2.77
N ALA A 392 -8.82 20.81 1.50
CA ALA A 392 -8.20 21.56 0.42
C ALA A 392 -8.78 22.98 0.28
N GLN A 393 -10.10 23.14 0.40
CA GLN A 393 -10.74 24.47 0.40
C GLN A 393 -10.32 25.33 1.60
N ILE A 394 -10.22 24.75 2.80
CA ILE A 394 -9.81 25.46 4.02
C ILE A 394 -8.33 25.86 3.91
N VAL A 395 -7.46 24.95 3.48
CA VAL A 395 -6.04 25.22 3.26
C VAL A 395 -5.86 26.29 2.18
N ASP A 396 -6.58 26.18 1.06
CA ASP A 396 -6.55 27.18 -0.01
C ASP A 396 -7.09 28.54 0.47
N GLY A 397 -8.11 28.57 1.31
CA GLY A 397 -8.70 29.80 1.82
C GLY A 397 -7.88 30.47 2.92
N ALA A 398 -7.17 29.68 3.72
CA ALA A 398 -6.46 30.17 4.91
C ALA A 398 -4.95 30.39 4.68
N LEU A 399 -4.28 29.54 3.90
CA LEU A 399 -2.82 29.56 3.75
C LEU A 399 -2.33 30.23 2.45
N LEU A 400 -3.06 30.10 1.34
CA LEU A 400 -2.64 30.74 0.06
C LEU A 400 -2.58 32.28 0.11
N PRO A 401 -3.47 33.00 0.82
CA PRO A 401 -3.38 34.45 0.94
C PRO A 401 -2.10 34.93 1.62
N ASP A 402 -1.68 34.21 2.68
CA ASP A 402 -0.49 34.55 3.48
C ASP A 402 0.81 34.07 2.84
N LEU A 403 0.75 33.04 1.99
CA LEU A 403 1.90 32.53 1.22
C LEU A 403 2.11 33.26 -0.12
N GLY A 404 1.29 34.27 -0.45
CA GLY A 404 1.42 35.07 -1.68
C GLY A 404 1.10 34.33 -2.98
N LEU A 405 0.50 33.14 -2.91
CA LEU A 405 0.16 32.30 -4.05
C LEU A 405 -1.29 32.56 -4.47
N ARG A 406 -1.49 33.38 -5.52
CA ARG A 406 -2.83 33.57 -6.10
C ARG A 406 -3.19 32.41 -7.04
N ARG A 407 -4.42 31.91 -6.96
CA ARG A 407 -4.98 30.97 -7.95
C ARG A 407 -4.92 31.59 -9.36
N HIS A 408 -4.33 30.88 -10.30
CA HIS A 408 -4.62 31.08 -11.72
C HIS A 408 -6.07 30.65 -11.96
N VAL A 409 -6.97 31.63 -12.08
CA VAL A 409 -8.31 31.42 -12.62
C VAL A 409 -8.16 31.26 -14.13
N PRO A 410 -8.55 30.13 -14.75
CA PRO A 410 -8.67 30.07 -16.20
C PRO A 410 -9.79 31.02 -16.62
N LEU A 411 -9.48 31.96 -17.51
CA LEU A 411 -10.49 32.78 -18.17
C LEU A 411 -11.48 31.84 -18.88
N SER A 412 -12.73 31.84 -18.43
CA SER A 412 -13.83 31.28 -19.21
C SER A 412 -13.90 32.06 -20.52
N VAL A 413 -13.73 31.36 -21.63
CA VAL A 413 -13.98 31.89 -22.96
C VAL A 413 -15.47 32.26 -23.04
N ASP A 414 -15.72 33.49 -23.48
CA ASP A 414 -17.01 34.01 -23.90
C ASP A 414 -17.74 32.99 -24.79
N ASP A 415 -18.92 32.53 -24.36
CA ASP A 415 -19.98 32.12 -25.29
C ASP A 415 -21.14 33.11 -25.15
N ARG A 416 -21.11 34.11 -26.03
CA ARG A 416 -22.30 34.85 -26.44
C ARG A 416 -23.08 33.99 -27.42
N ALA A 417 -24.20 33.41 -26.98
CA ALA A 417 -25.48 33.30 -27.70
C ALA A 417 -26.47 32.47 -26.88
#